data_AF-A0AAN8IL08-F1
#
_entry.id   AF-A0AAN8IL08-F1
#
_cell.length_a   1.000
_cell.length_b   1.000
_cell.length_c   1.000
_cell.angle_alpha   90.00
_cell.angle_beta   90.00
_cell.angle_gamma   90.00
#
_symmetry.space_group_name_H-M   'P 1'
#
loop_
_entity.id
_entity.type
_entity.pdbx_description
1 polymer ?
#
loop_
_entity_poly.entity_id
_entity_poly.type
_entity_poly.pdbx_seq_one_letter_code
_entity_poly.pdbx_strand_id
1 'polypeptide(L)'
;DVRFEISSKNIGRWTGIGFSKDGQMTNSDIYTGWVYEGKAFITDRFAYGRQLPAIDPADRQDIYDMGGKIMDDVQTLWFRRAVLTKDRLTDYALDQCWHFLFPVGGGRVLARKSSDFTNPRTPIGYHDLYQPRVSPTKICICDADGVQISAARKRSRRQAVQVNSLTTAPKPNAMECTDMVVGSVVDGRGRVRDFYSASKATPRPDSMFGGSDSLTAAAAFREDGITTVVFRKKLEAADEWDHSIKGPMTVIWAKGADPDNYQHTTGGAPIKADPNFFTSSSFKYHGRNQRGVLTIDFFKGFKYFLLKKCDHKVQNQSGSGKSIDDW
;
A
#
# COMPACT_ATOMS: atom_id res chain seq x y z
N ASP A 1 18.85 -4.23 -15.03
CA ASP A 1 17.87 -3.34 -14.36
C ASP A 1 17.19 -2.47 -15.41
N VAL A 2 16.23 -1.65 -15.02
CA VAL A 2 15.48 -0.75 -15.90
C VAL A 2 15.64 0.67 -15.38
N ARG A 3 15.97 1.61 -16.27
CA ARG A 3 15.98 3.04 -15.97
C ARG A 3 14.64 3.65 -16.38
N PHE A 4 13.99 4.32 -15.44
CA PHE A 4 12.79 5.10 -15.67
C PHE A 4 13.15 6.58 -15.74
N GLU A 5 12.56 7.29 -16.69
CA GLU A 5 12.63 8.74 -16.80
C GLU A 5 11.21 9.28 -16.97
N ILE A 6 10.80 10.18 -16.07
CA ILE A 6 9.43 10.67 -15.94
C ILE A 6 9.47 12.18 -16.00
N SER A 7 8.75 12.77 -16.96
CA SER A 7 8.74 14.20 -17.22
C SER A 7 7.35 14.81 -17.06
N SER A 8 7.27 16.01 -16.46
CA SER A 8 6.02 16.72 -16.20
C SER A 8 6.20 18.24 -16.24
N LYS A 9 5.22 18.97 -16.81
CA LYS A 9 5.24 20.44 -16.95
C LYS A 9 4.87 21.22 -15.68
N ASN A 10 4.45 20.54 -14.60
CA ASN A 10 3.96 21.21 -13.40
C ASN A 10 5.02 21.18 -12.29
N ILE A 11 5.93 22.15 -12.28
CA ILE A 11 7.00 22.27 -11.26
C ILE A 11 6.38 22.44 -9.86
N GLY A 12 7.07 21.91 -8.83
CA GLY A 12 6.63 21.99 -7.43
C GLY A 12 5.50 21.03 -7.07
N ARG A 13 5.08 20.19 -8.02
CA ARG A 13 4.08 19.13 -7.85
C ARG A 13 4.76 17.77 -7.87
N TRP A 14 4.19 16.78 -7.21
CA TRP A 14 4.65 15.41 -7.39
C TRP A 14 4.10 14.83 -8.69
N THR A 15 4.83 13.89 -9.28
CA THR A 15 4.38 13.01 -10.35
C THR A 15 4.91 11.59 -10.09
N GLY A 16 4.78 10.67 -11.04
CA GLY A 16 5.19 9.29 -10.82
C GLY A 16 4.85 8.33 -11.95
N ILE A 17 5.00 7.05 -11.65
CA ILE A 17 4.61 5.92 -12.47
C ILE A 17 4.10 4.80 -11.56
N GLY A 18 3.17 3.98 -12.05
CA GLY A 18 2.76 2.76 -11.33
C GLY A 18 2.57 1.57 -12.25
N PHE A 19 2.58 0.38 -11.67
CA PHE A 19 2.42 -0.90 -12.34
C PHE A 19 1.22 -1.63 -11.75
N SER A 20 0.25 -1.90 -12.63
CA SER A 20 -1.05 -2.47 -12.24
C SER A 20 -1.36 -3.74 -13.02
N LYS A 21 -2.05 -4.68 -12.36
CA LYS A 21 -2.55 -5.91 -12.97
C LYS A 21 -3.70 -5.67 -13.93
N ASP A 22 -4.55 -4.70 -13.62
CA ASP A 22 -5.87 -4.49 -14.22
C ASP A 22 -6.13 -3.02 -14.61
N GLY A 23 -5.12 -2.17 -14.48
CA GLY A 23 -5.20 -0.74 -14.77
C GLY A 23 -5.86 0.09 -13.66
N GLN A 24 -6.26 -0.53 -12.54
CA GLN A 24 -6.70 0.20 -11.35
C GLN A 24 -5.50 0.56 -10.48
N MET A 25 -5.60 1.65 -9.73
CA MET A 25 -4.60 2.06 -8.74
C MET A 25 -4.51 1.08 -7.57
N THR A 26 -5.64 0.49 -7.14
CA THR A 26 -5.66 -0.52 -6.07
C THR A 26 -4.75 -1.69 -6.43
N ASN A 27 -3.99 -2.17 -5.45
CA ASN A 27 -3.03 -3.26 -5.57
C ASN A 27 -1.99 -3.01 -6.68
N SER A 28 -1.38 -1.82 -6.65
CA SER A 28 -0.36 -1.41 -7.60
C SER A 28 0.93 -0.98 -6.91
N ASP A 29 2.04 -1.37 -7.51
CA ASP A 29 3.40 -0.89 -7.27
C ASP A 29 3.52 0.53 -7.85
N ILE A 30 3.93 1.53 -7.06
CA ILE A 30 3.91 2.94 -7.45
C ILE A 30 5.17 3.67 -6.99
N TYR A 31 5.80 4.37 -7.92
CA TYR A 31 6.87 5.33 -7.64
C TYR A 31 6.35 6.75 -7.79
N THR A 32 6.57 7.58 -6.77
CA THR A 32 6.22 9.01 -6.82
C THR A 32 7.39 9.87 -6.41
N GLY A 33 7.48 11.07 -6.99
CA GLY A 33 8.51 12.03 -6.62
C GLY A 33 8.32 13.39 -7.24
N TRP A 34 9.23 14.29 -6.89
CA TRP A 34 9.31 15.66 -7.40
C TRP A 34 10.77 16.11 -7.48
N VAL A 35 11.02 17.17 -8.23
CA VAL A 35 12.33 17.86 -8.25
C VAL A 35 12.25 19.14 -7.43
N TYR A 36 13.24 19.34 -6.55
CA TYR A 36 13.40 20.55 -5.75
C TYR A 36 14.89 20.90 -5.63
N GLU A 37 15.26 22.16 -5.87
CA GLU A 37 16.65 22.65 -5.83
C GLU A 37 17.65 21.76 -6.59
N GLY A 38 17.27 21.32 -7.79
CA GLY A 38 18.12 20.49 -8.65
C GLY A 38 18.31 19.04 -8.19
N LYS A 39 17.56 18.59 -7.17
CA LYS A 39 17.58 17.21 -6.66
C LYS A 39 16.20 16.58 -6.79
N ALA A 40 16.17 15.28 -7.10
CA ALA A 40 14.93 14.51 -7.05
C ALA A 40 14.72 13.88 -5.68
N PHE A 41 13.46 13.87 -5.25
CA PHE A 41 12.99 13.20 -4.05
C PHE A 41 11.94 12.17 -4.50
N ILE A 42 12.33 10.90 -4.53
CA ILE A 42 11.52 9.80 -5.06
C ILE A 42 11.31 8.77 -3.95
N THR A 43 10.11 8.20 -3.91
CA THR A 43 9.74 7.15 -2.96
C THR A 43 9.09 5.99 -3.68
N ASP A 44 9.51 4.80 -3.29
CA ASP A 44 8.85 3.53 -3.55
C ASP A 44 7.61 3.40 -2.67
N ARG A 45 6.49 3.01 -3.25
CA ARG A 45 5.18 3.00 -2.60
C ARG A 45 4.30 1.87 -3.10
N PHE A 46 3.36 1.49 -2.25
CA PHE A 46 2.30 0.56 -2.62
C PHE A 46 0.91 1.13 -2.41
N ALA A 47 0.08 1.04 -3.43
CA ALA A 47 -1.32 1.41 -3.36
C ALA A 47 -2.18 0.22 -2.93
N TYR A 48 -2.43 0.07 -1.63
CA TYR A 48 -3.36 -0.95 -1.14
C TYR A 48 -4.82 -0.71 -1.55
N GLY A 49 -5.17 0.51 -1.98
CA GLY A 49 -6.50 0.93 -2.38
C GLY A 49 -6.44 2.21 -3.21
N ARG A 50 -7.48 3.05 -3.14
CA ARG A 50 -7.53 4.34 -3.84
C ARG A 50 -7.14 5.54 -2.96
N GLN A 51 -6.67 5.28 -1.74
CA GLN A 51 -6.05 6.26 -0.86
C GLN A 51 -4.57 6.51 -1.21
N LEU A 52 -3.94 7.47 -0.53
CA LEU A 52 -2.50 7.74 -0.65
C LEU A 52 -1.67 6.44 -0.60
N PRO A 53 -0.85 6.13 -1.63
CA PRO A 53 0.03 4.97 -1.61
C PRO A 53 0.99 5.03 -0.41
N ALA A 54 1.08 3.92 0.33
CA ALA A 54 1.93 3.80 1.50
C ALA A 54 3.39 3.75 1.06
N ILE A 55 4.25 4.52 1.71
CA ILE A 55 5.69 4.49 1.46
C ILE A 55 6.22 3.14 1.95
N ASP A 56 6.98 2.44 1.11
CA ASP A 56 7.57 1.18 1.54
C ASP A 56 8.62 1.42 2.64
N PRO A 57 8.75 0.49 3.62
CA PRO A 57 9.79 0.54 4.64
C PRO A 57 11.19 0.74 4.06
N ALA A 58 12.11 1.29 4.86
CA ALA A 58 13.43 1.68 4.38
C ALA A 58 14.26 0.51 3.81
N ASP A 59 14.06 -0.71 4.31
CA ASP A 59 14.69 -1.95 3.84
C ASP A 59 14.04 -2.53 2.57
N ARG A 60 12.97 -1.89 2.10
CA ARG A 60 12.13 -2.26 0.95
C ARG A 60 11.96 -1.14 -0.08
N GLN A 61 12.77 -0.07 0.03
CA GLN A 61 12.90 0.92 -1.04
C GLN A 61 13.87 0.37 -2.09
N ASP A 62 13.36 -0.12 -3.23
CA ASP A 62 14.16 -0.92 -4.17
C ASP A 62 14.72 -0.12 -5.37
N ILE A 63 14.64 1.21 -5.34
CA ILE A 63 15.20 2.12 -6.36
C ILE A 63 16.58 2.66 -5.99
N TYR A 64 17.39 2.92 -7.01
CA TYR A 64 18.74 3.46 -6.88
C TYR A 64 19.11 4.32 -8.10
N ASP A 65 20.30 4.94 -8.10
CA ASP A 65 20.78 5.80 -9.20
C ASP A 65 19.70 6.82 -9.64
N MET A 66 19.17 7.52 -8.64
CA MET A 66 18.08 8.47 -8.81
C MET A 66 18.58 9.91 -8.92
N GLY A 67 17.88 10.72 -9.69
CA GLY A 67 18.17 12.13 -9.85
C GLY A 67 17.03 12.86 -10.55
N GLY A 68 17.16 14.18 -10.67
CA GLY A 68 16.17 14.98 -11.35
C GLY A 68 16.72 16.32 -11.80
N LYS A 69 16.01 16.93 -12.74
CA LYS A 69 16.33 18.26 -13.27
C LYS A 69 15.06 19.01 -13.60
N ILE A 70 15.17 20.33 -13.67
CA ILE A 70 14.13 21.21 -14.22
C ILE A 70 14.76 21.97 -15.37
N MET A 71 14.17 21.89 -16.56
CA MET A 71 14.56 22.66 -17.75
C MET A 71 13.30 23.05 -18.51
N ASP A 72 13.22 24.29 -18.98
CA ASP A 72 12.10 24.79 -19.81
C ASP A 72 10.71 24.49 -19.23
N ASP A 73 10.52 24.77 -17.94
CA ASP A 73 9.31 24.48 -17.17
C ASP A 73 8.89 22.99 -17.10
N VAL A 74 9.79 22.07 -17.46
CA VAL A 74 9.59 20.63 -17.33
C VAL A 74 10.48 20.10 -16.22
N GLN A 75 9.88 19.49 -15.20
CA GLN A 75 10.60 18.64 -14.25
C GLN A 75 10.76 17.24 -14.83
N THR A 76 11.95 16.69 -14.73
CA THR A 76 12.27 15.31 -15.10
C THR A 76 12.92 14.63 -13.91
N LEU A 77 12.39 13.49 -13.50
CA LEU A 77 12.97 12.63 -12.47
C LEU A 77 13.32 11.27 -13.09
N TRP A 78 14.43 10.69 -12.65
CA TRP A 78 14.86 9.36 -13.07
C TRP A 78 15.32 8.53 -11.90
N PHE A 79 15.23 7.22 -12.07
CA PHE A 79 15.76 6.22 -11.15
C PHE A 79 15.97 4.91 -11.90
N ARG A 80 16.77 4.02 -11.31
CA ARG A 80 16.91 2.62 -11.72
C ARG A 80 16.23 1.70 -10.74
N ARG A 81 15.69 0.61 -11.27
CA ARG A 81 15.07 -0.47 -10.50
C ARG A 81 15.46 -1.81 -11.10
N ALA A 82 15.81 -2.77 -10.26
CA ALA A 82 16.07 -4.13 -10.73
C ALA A 82 14.81 -4.73 -11.39
N VAL A 83 14.98 -5.56 -12.42
CA VAL A 83 13.84 -6.25 -13.05
C VAL A 83 13.10 -7.12 -12.04
N LEU A 84 13.86 -7.72 -11.13
CA LEU A 84 13.39 -8.50 -10.02
C LEU A 84 14.01 -7.90 -8.76
N THR A 85 13.18 -7.32 -7.93
CA THR A 85 13.62 -6.69 -6.70
C THR A 85 13.63 -7.70 -5.54
N LYS A 86 14.11 -7.24 -4.37
CA LYS A 86 14.15 -8.07 -3.16
C LYS A 86 12.81 -8.03 -2.46
N ASP A 87 12.10 -6.91 -2.51
CA ASP A 87 10.70 -6.87 -2.14
C ASP A 87 9.88 -7.73 -3.10
N ARG A 88 9.10 -8.66 -2.55
CA ARG A 88 8.17 -9.53 -3.31
C ARG A 88 6.73 -9.36 -2.84
N LEU A 89 6.50 -8.47 -1.89
CA LEU A 89 5.22 -8.18 -1.28
C LEU A 89 4.56 -7.01 -1.98
N THR A 90 5.28 -5.91 -2.21
CA THR A 90 4.74 -4.68 -2.80
C THR A 90 5.27 -4.43 -4.21
N ASP A 91 6.38 -5.06 -4.57
CA ASP A 91 7.03 -4.86 -5.86
C ASP A 91 6.56 -5.83 -6.95
N TYR A 92 6.18 -5.28 -8.10
CA TYR A 92 5.79 -6.04 -9.28
C TYR A 92 7.00 -6.30 -10.18
N ALA A 93 7.31 -7.58 -10.37
CA ALA A 93 8.40 -8.03 -11.24
C ALA A 93 8.25 -7.52 -12.68
N LEU A 94 9.29 -6.85 -13.20
CA LEU A 94 9.29 -6.23 -14.52
C LEU A 94 9.53 -7.22 -15.67
N ASP A 95 9.74 -8.51 -15.38
CA ASP A 95 9.76 -9.59 -16.38
C ASP A 95 8.35 -10.08 -16.75
N GLN A 96 7.32 -9.34 -16.34
CA GLN A 96 5.92 -9.52 -16.71
C GLN A 96 5.37 -8.25 -17.35
N CYS A 97 4.19 -8.37 -17.95
CA CYS A 97 3.53 -7.23 -18.60
C CYS A 97 2.49 -6.61 -17.67
N TRP A 98 2.52 -5.29 -17.51
CA TRP A 98 1.65 -4.55 -16.58
C TRP A 98 0.94 -3.41 -17.27
N HIS A 99 -0.23 -3.02 -16.77
CA HIS A 99 -0.76 -1.70 -17.09
C HIS A 99 0.09 -0.65 -16.40
N PHE A 100 0.50 0.37 -17.15
CA PHE A 100 1.26 1.48 -16.60
C PHE A 100 0.28 2.58 -16.19
N LEU A 101 0.45 3.08 -14.98
CA LEU A 101 -0.31 4.19 -14.41
C LEU A 101 0.54 5.45 -14.49
N PHE A 102 -0.04 6.51 -15.05
CA PHE A 102 0.61 7.80 -15.25
C PHE A 102 -0.20 8.88 -14.52
N PRO A 103 0.17 9.28 -13.30
CA PRO A 103 -0.40 10.45 -12.63
C PRO A 103 0.06 11.74 -13.34
N VAL A 104 -0.51 12.00 -14.52
CA VAL A 104 -0.17 13.14 -15.38
C VAL A 104 -0.42 14.44 -14.62
N GLY A 105 0.62 15.25 -14.48
CA GLY A 105 0.59 16.50 -13.70
C GLY A 105 0.45 16.35 -12.18
N GLY A 106 0.28 15.10 -11.71
CA GLY A 106 0.12 14.66 -10.33
C GLY A 106 -0.62 15.64 -9.42
N GLY A 107 -0.06 15.92 -8.25
CA GLY A 107 -0.71 16.68 -7.19
C GLY A 107 0.24 17.54 -6.39
N ARG A 108 -0.29 18.29 -5.42
CA ARG A 108 0.53 19.14 -4.55
C ARG A 108 1.41 18.31 -3.63
N VAL A 109 2.68 18.69 -3.47
CA VAL A 109 3.46 18.30 -2.29
C VAL A 109 2.92 19.14 -1.12
N LEU A 110 2.47 18.50 -0.04
CA LEU A 110 1.84 19.17 1.10
C LEU A 110 2.89 19.72 2.07
N ALA A 111 3.88 20.43 1.52
CA ALA A 111 4.91 21.14 2.25
C ALA A 111 4.30 22.34 2.98
N ARG A 112 4.63 22.51 4.27
CA ARG A 112 4.25 23.69 5.07
C ARG A 112 5.34 24.74 5.07
N LYS A 113 6.58 24.34 4.80
CA LYS A 113 7.76 25.20 4.67
C LYS A 113 8.69 24.63 3.59
N SER A 114 9.57 25.47 3.06
CA SER A 114 10.50 25.09 1.97
C SER A 114 11.33 23.84 2.26
N SER A 115 11.79 23.67 3.50
CA SER A 115 12.55 22.49 3.92
C SER A 115 11.77 21.17 3.82
N ASP A 116 10.43 21.21 3.77
CA ASP A 116 9.65 19.99 3.64
C ASP A 116 9.78 19.39 2.23
N PHE A 117 10.10 20.20 1.21
CA PHE A 117 10.38 19.70 -0.13
C PHE A 117 11.65 18.85 -0.21
N THR A 118 12.56 18.95 0.77
CA THR A 118 13.77 18.11 0.83
C THR A 118 13.56 16.82 1.60
N ASN A 119 12.35 16.56 2.12
CA ASN A 119 12.00 15.31 2.77
C ASN A 119 11.15 14.45 1.81
N PRO A 120 11.66 13.31 1.30
CA PRO A 120 10.92 12.45 0.38
C PRO A 120 9.67 11.83 1.01
N ARG A 121 9.56 11.83 2.34
CA ARG A 121 8.38 11.36 3.08
C ARG A 121 7.32 12.45 3.32
N THR A 122 7.54 13.67 2.85
CA THR A 122 6.54 14.74 2.96
C THR A 122 5.21 14.27 2.35
N PRO A 123 4.07 14.47 3.05
CA PRO A 123 2.78 14.06 2.53
C PRO A 123 2.49 14.69 1.17
N ILE A 124 1.85 13.93 0.30
CA ILE A 124 1.45 14.37 -1.02
C ILE A 124 -0.08 14.35 -1.14
N GLY A 125 -0.64 15.34 -1.82
CA GLY A 125 -2.08 15.45 -2.07
C GLY A 125 -2.53 14.58 -3.23
N TYR A 126 -3.85 14.51 -3.46
CA TYR A 126 -4.43 13.82 -4.61
C TYR A 126 -3.91 14.39 -5.93
N HIS A 127 -3.88 13.55 -6.97
CA HIS A 127 -3.74 14.04 -8.32
C HIS A 127 -5.00 14.84 -8.69
N ASP A 128 -4.84 16.08 -9.08
CA ASP A 128 -5.93 17.07 -9.08
C ASP A 128 -5.94 17.98 -10.31
N LEU A 129 -4.86 18.00 -11.11
CA LEU A 129 -4.78 18.87 -12.29
C LEU A 129 -5.24 18.16 -13.56
N TYR A 130 -4.78 16.92 -13.78
CA TYR A 130 -5.20 16.12 -14.92
C TYR A 130 -5.61 14.71 -14.47
N GLN A 131 -6.56 14.13 -15.20
CA GLN A 131 -6.93 12.74 -15.00
C GLN A 131 -5.72 11.84 -15.26
N PRO A 132 -5.33 10.96 -14.30
CA PRO A 132 -4.28 9.98 -14.56
C PRO A 132 -4.60 9.14 -15.78
N ARG A 133 -3.57 8.86 -16.58
CA ARG A 133 -3.66 7.99 -17.75
C ARG A 133 -3.24 6.58 -17.37
N VAL A 134 -3.86 5.61 -18.02
CA VAL A 134 -3.54 4.19 -17.87
C VAL A 134 -3.25 3.66 -19.26
N SER A 135 -2.21 2.84 -19.40
CA SER A 135 -1.94 2.19 -20.68
C SER A 135 -3.16 1.35 -21.09
N PRO A 136 -3.64 1.44 -22.35
CA PRO A 136 -4.83 0.72 -22.78
C PRO A 136 -4.61 -0.81 -22.78
N THR A 137 -3.36 -1.23 -22.94
CA THR A 137 -2.91 -2.62 -22.87
C THR A 137 -1.79 -2.76 -21.85
N LYS A 138 -1.48 -4.01 -21.48
CA LYS A 138 -0.30 -4.31 -20.67
C LYS A 138 0.96 -4.08 -21.50
N ILE A 139 1.92 -3.39 -20.93
CA ILE A 139 3.24 -3.12 -21.50
C ILE A 139 4.22 -4.12 -20.91
N CYS A 140 4.95 -4.82 -21.78
CA CYS A 140 6.07 -5.68 -21.42
C CYS A 140 7.37 -4.89 -21.62
N ILE A 141 8.34 -5.01 -20.71
CA ILE A 141 9.64 -4.36 -20.89
C ILE A 141 10.54 -5.25 -21.74
N CYS A 142 11.17 -4.64 -22.74
CA CYS A 142 12.15 -5.26 -23.62
C CYS A 142 13.56 -4.78 -23.29
N ASP A 143 14.56 -5.55 -23.68
CA ASP A 143 15.95 -5.10 -23.74
C ASP A 143 16.19 -4.17 -24.95
N ALA A 144 17.44 -3.75 -25.12
CA ALA A 144 17.84 -2.83 -26.19
C ALA A 144 17.62 -3.40 -27.60
N ASP A 145 17.60 -4.72 -27.74
CA ASP A 145 17.37 -5.42 -29.02
C ASP A 145 15.86 -5.67 -29.28
N GLY A 146 14.99 -5.14 -28.41
CA GLY A 146 13.55 -5.32 -28.49
C GLY A 146 13.06 -6.69 -28.04
N VAL A 147 13.93 -7.52 -27.47
CA VAL A 147 13.58 -8.83 -26.95
C VAL A 147 12.93 -8.65 -25.58
N GLN A 148 11.74 -9.22 -25.41
CA GLN A 148 11.05 -9.18 -24.12
C GLN A 148 11.91 -9.84 -23.05
N ILE A 149 12.10 -9.14 -21.92
CA ILE A 149 12.88 -9.66 -20.78
C ILE A 149 12.26 -10.97 -20.24
N SER A 150 10.95 -11.15 -20.41
CA SER A 150 10.22 -12.38 -20.10
C SER A 150 10.64 -13.59 -20.96
N ALA A 151 11.05 -13.38 -22.21
CA ALA A 151 11.37 -14.42 -23.18
C ALA A 151 12.78 -14.99 -23.00
N ALA A 152 13.74 -14.15 -22.61
CA ALA A 152 15.12 -14.56 -22.28
C ALA A 152 15.15 -15.64 -21.18
N ARG A 153 14.18 -15.63 -20.27
CA ARG A 153 14.06 -16.59 -19.16
C ARG A 153 13.31 -17.89 -19.51
N LYS A 154 12.40 -17.88 -20.48
CA LYS A 154 11.77 -19.13 -20.97
C LYS A 154 12.78 -20.11 -21.56
N ARG A 155 13.93 -19.61 -22.07
CA ARG A 155 15.03 -20.47 -22.54
C ARG A 155 15.75 -21.21 -21.41
N SER A 156 15.74 -20.70 -20.18
CA SER A 156 16.35 -21.35 -19.00
C SER A 156 15.38 -22.24 -18.22
N ARG A 157 14.07 -21.99 -18.29
CA ARG A 157 13.02 -22.81 -17.65
C ARG A 157 12.33 -23.75 -18.65
N ARG A 158 13.05 -24.70 -19.24
CA ARG A 158 12.36 -25.90 -19.75
C ARG A 158 11.95 -26.75 -18.54
N GLN A 159 10.67 -27.15 -18.56
CA GLN A 159 9.93 -27.96 -17.56
C GLN A 159 9.44 -27.23 -16.30
N ALA A 160 8.35 -26.48 -16.47
CA ALA A 160 7.22 -26.59 -15.55
C ALA A 160 5.95 -26.56 -16.40
N VAL A 161 5.16 -27.62 -16.33
CA VAL A 161 3.91 -27.79 -17.07
C VAL A 161 2.95 -26.66 -16.67
N GLN A 162 2.60 -25.80 -17.63
CA GLN A 162 1.57 -24.79 -17.45
C GLN A 162 0.21 -25.48 -17.61
N VAL A 163 -0.48 -25.72 -16.50
CA VAL A 163 -1.88 -26.15 -16.54
C VAL A 163 -2.71 -24.95 -16.94
N ASN A 164 -3.29 -24.99 -18.15
CA ASN A 164 -4.31 -24.06 -18.59
C ASN A 164 -5.59 -24.30 -17.79
N SER A 165 -5.93 -23.41 -16.86
CA SER A 165 -7.29 -23.37 -16.29
C SER A 165 -8.14 -22.38 -17.09
N LEU A 166 -8.84 -22.93 -18.09
CA LEU A 166 -10.03 -22.34 -18.69
C LEU A 166 -11.24 -22.69 -17.81
N THR A 167 -11.65 -21.79 -16.92
CA THR A 167 -13.02 -21.76 -16.40
C THR A 167 -13.44 -20.32 -16.09
N THR A 168 -14.36 -19.80 -16.90
CA THR A 168 -15.11 -18.56 -16.64
C THR A 168 -16.20 -18.82 -15.61
N ALA A 169 -15.83 -19.18 -14.39
CA ALA A 169 -16.72 -18.97 -13.24
C ALA A 169 -16.77 -17.47 -12.95
N PRO A 170 -17.92 -16.88 -12.58
CA PRO A 170 -17.96 -15.53 -12.05
C PRO A 170 -16.97 -15.47 -10.88
N LYS A 171 -16.01 -14.52 -10.92
CA LYS A 171 -15.10 -14.34 -9.79
C LYS A 171 -15.94 -14.10 -8.53
N PRO A 172 -15.82 -14.94 -7.49
CA PRO A 172 -16.54 -14.73 -6.24
C PRO A 172 -16.18 -13.35 -5.70
N ASN A 173 -17.15 -12.67 -5.09
CA ASN A 173 -16.90 -11.34 -4.56
C ASN A 173 -15.95 -11.43 -3.37
N ALA A 174 -15.07 -10.44 -3.23
CA ALA A 174 -14.06 -10.43 -2.18
C ALA A 174 -14.63 -10.47 -0.74
N MET A 175 -15.90 -10.10 -0.55
CA MET A 175 -16.62 -10.13 0.73
C MET A 175 -17.41 -11.43 0.96
N GLU A 176 -17.62 -12.26 -0.06
CA GLU A 176 -18.35 -13.52 0.08
C GLU A 176 -17.50 -14.51 0.88
N CYS A 177 -18.14 -15.20 1.83
CA CYS A 177 -17.52 -16.17 2.73
C CYS A 177 -16.20 -15.68 3.35
N THR A 178 -16.24 -14.53 4.01
CA THR A 178 -15.05 -13.87 4.55
C THR A 178 -15.14 -13.65 6.05
N ASP A 179 -14.16 -14.18 6.79
CA ASP A 179 -13.82 -13.87 8.19
C ASP A 179 -13.26 -12.44 8.29
N MET A 180 -13.80 -11.64 9.21
CA MET A 180 -13.56 -10.21 9.33
C MET A 180 -13.42 -9.76 10.79
N VAL A 181 -12.42 -8.94 11.05
CA VAL A 181 -12.34 -8.17 12.30
C VAL A 181 -12.83 -6.76 12.07
N VAL A 182 -13.82 -6.32 12.84
CA VAL A 182 -14.41 -4.97 12.74
C VAL A 182 -14.08 -4.16 13.98
N GLY A 183 -13.33 -3.08 13.79
CA GLY A 183 -12.97 -2.12 14.84
C GLY A 183 -13.61 -0.73 14.64
N SER A 184 -14.02 -0.08 15.72
CA SER A 184 -14.59 1.26 15.72
C SER A 184 -14.31 2.01 17.03
N VAL A 185 -14.29 3.34 16.97
CA VAL A 185 -14.24 4.22 18.14
C VAL A 185 -15.38 5.22 18.03
N VAL A 186 -16.30 5.14 18.99
CA VAL A 186 -17.51 5.96 19.06
C VAL A 186 -17.55 6.61 20.43
N ASP A 187 -17.65 7.94 20.47
CA ASP A 187 -17.71 8.72 21.72
C ASP A 187 -16.58 8.37 22.71
N GLY A 188 -15.35 8.21 22.19
CA GLY A 188 -14.17 7.84 22.96
C GLY A 188 -14.10 6.36 23.38
N ARG A 189 -15.10 5.55 23.04
CA ARG A 189 -15.16 4.11 23.38
C ARG A 189 -14.78 3.25 22.19
N GLY A 190 -13.70 2.49 22.36
CA GLY A 190 -13.27 1.48 21.41
C GLY A 190 -14.10 0.21 21.45
N ARG A 191 -14.40 -0.35 20.28
CA ARG A 191 -14.98 -1.68 20.13
C ARG A 191 -14.28 -2.40 18.98
N VAL A 192 -13.86 -3.63 19.22
CA VAL A 192 -13.32 -4.55 18.22
C VAL A 192 -14.02 -5.88 18.41
N ARG A 193 -14.49 -6.48 17.32
CA ARG A 193 -15.32 -7.69 17.35
C ARG A 193 -15.08 -8.57 16.13
N ASP A 194 -15.30 -9.86 16.31
CA ASP A 194 -15.27 -10.88 15.26
C ASP A 194 -16.58 -10.91 14.46
N PHE A 195 -16.45 -10.98 13.15
CA PHE A 195 -17.55 -10.87 12.18
C PHE A 195 -17.31 -11.79 11.00
N TYR A 196 -18.41 -12.27 10.42
CA TYR A 196 -18.40 -13.04 9.20
C TYR A 196 -19.30 -12.43 8.15
N SER A 197 -18.86 -12.51 6.91
CA SER A 197 -19.60 -12.08 5.74
C SER A 197 -19.95 -13.27 4.87
N ALA A 198 -21.19 -13.76 4.99
CA ALA A 198 -21.68 -14.87 4.16
C ALA A 198 -21.93 -14.48 2.69
N SER A 199 -21.95 -13.17 2.37
CA SER A 199 -22.24 -12.68 1.03
C SER A 199 -21.60 -11.30 0.78
N LYS A 200 -22.08 -10.56 -0.23
CA LYS A 200 -21.72 -9.14 -0.45
C LYS A 200 -22.39 -8.18 0.55
N ALA A 201 -23.26 -8.71 1.43
CA ALA A 201 -24.01 -7.93 2.40
C ALA A 201 -23.12 -7.45 3.56
N THR A 202 -23.69 -6.61 4.43
CA THR A 202 -23.03 -6.15 5.64
C THR A 202 -22.63 -7.35 6.51
N PRO A 203 -21.34 -7.46 6.91
CA PRO A 203 -20.88 -8.52 7.81
C PRO A 203 -21.70 -8.53 9.11
N ARG A 204 -21.84 -9.70 9.73
CA ARG A 204 -22.54 -9.85 11.01
C ARG A 204 -21.61 -10.50 12.03
N PRO A 205 -21.78 -10.22 13.34
CA PRO A 205 -21.02 -10.93 14.37
C PRO A 205 -21.20 -12.43 14.24
N ASP A 206 -20.15 -13.21 14.49
CA ASP A 206 -20.15 -14.67 14.27
C ASP A 206 -21.21 -15.39 15.09
N SER A 207 -21.56 -14.84 16.25
CA SER A 207 -22.66 -15.32 17.09
C SER A 207 -24.01 -15.39 16.36
N MET A 208 -24.21 -14.60 15.30
CA MET A 208 -25.42 -14.66 14.47
C MET A 208 -25.50 -15.93 13.61
N PHE A 209 -24.35 -16.58 13.39
CA PHE A 209 -24.22 -17.83 12.64
C PHE A 209 -23.92 -19.03 13.56
N GLY A 210 -23.92 -18.82 14.89
CA GLY A 210 -23.59 -19.85 15.88
C GLY A 210 -22.10 -19.96 16.21
N GLY A 211 -21.26 -19.07 15.67
CA GLY A 211 -19.84 -18.93 16.02
C GLY A 211 -19.60 -18.12 17.30
N SER A 212 -18.33 -17.91 17.62
CA SER A 212 -17.90 -17.19 18.81
C SER A 212 -16.98 -16.02 18.46
N ASP A 213 -16.95 -14.98 19.30
CA ASP A 213 -15.91 -13.94 19.15
C ASP A 213 -14.57 -14.53 19.58
N SER A 214 -13.70 -14.85 18.60
CA SER A 214 -12.43 -15.55 18.83
C SER A 214 -11.29 -14.61 19.24
N LEU A 215 -11.53 -13.29 19.22
CA LEU A 215 -10.50 -12.27 19.39
C LEU A 215 -10.09 -12.12 20.86
N THR A 216 -8.80 -11.92 21.09
CA THR A 216 -8.22 -11.62 22.39
C THR A 216 -7.41 -10.33 22.33
N ALA A 217 -7.13 -9.72 23.49
CA ALA A 217 -6.37 -8.46 23.59
C ALA A 217 -6.88 -7.37 22.62
N ALA A 218 -8.20 -7.31 22.46
CA ALA A 218 -8.84 -6.47 21.46
C ALA A 218 -9.15 -5.08 22.05
N ALA A 219 -8.66 -4.04 21.38
CA ALA A 219 -8.86 -2.64 21.78
C ALA A 219 -8.88 -1.74 20.55
N ALA A 220 -9.63 -0.64 20.63
CA ALA A 220 -9.59 0.42 19.65
C ALA A 220 -9.51 1.77 20.35
N PHE A 221 -8.74 2.69 19.81
CA PHE A 221 -8.62 4.04 20.35
C PHE A 221 -8.37 5.03 19.21
N ARG A 222 -8.62 6.32 19.50
CA ARG A 222 -8.42 7.39 18.55
C ARG A 222 -7.50 8.44 19.15
N GLU A 223 -6.44 8.77 18.44
CA GLU A 223 -5.44 9.77 18.80
C GLU A 223 -5.01 10.51 17.53
N ASP A 224 -4.90 11.84 17.57
CA ASP A 224 -4.50 12.69 16.43
C ASP A 224 -5.27 12.42 15.12
N GLY A 225 -6.57 12.10 15.24
CA GLY A 225 -7.41 11.78 14.08
C GLY A 225 -7.18 10.39 13.48
N ILE A 226 -6.27 9.59 14.04
CA ILE A 226 -5.98 8.21 13.65
C ILE A 226 -6.78 7.27 14.55
N THR A 227 -7.54 6.36 13.94
CA THR A 227 -8.19 5.27 14.69
C THR A 227 -7.29 4.04 14.60
N THR A 228 -6.78 3.60 15.73
CA THR A 228 -5.94 2.40 15.85
C THR A 228 -6.79 1.26 16.39
N VAL A 229 -6.74 0.12 15.69
CA VAL A 229 -7.43 -1.12 16.07
C VAL A 229 -6.36 -2.16 16.33
N VAL A 230 -6.36 -2.72 17.54
CA VAL A 230 -5.43 -3.75 17.99
C VAL A 230 -6.24 -4.97 18.39
N PHE A 231 -5.79 -6.15 17.98
CA PHE A 231 -6.40 -7.42 18.35
C PHE A 231 -5.39 -8.54 18.21
N ARG A 232 -5.69 -9.68 18.85
CA ARG A 232 -4.97 -10.93 18.68
C ARG A 232 -5.97 -12.01 18.27
N LYS A 233 -5.77 -12.55 17.07
CA LYS A 233 -6.49 -13.73 16.56
C LYS A 233 -5.59 -14.97 16.65
N LYS A 234 -6.18 -16.14 16.85
CA LYS A 234 -5.45 -17.41 16.82
C LYS A 234 -5.09 -17.77 15.37
N LEU A 235 -4.00 -18.52 15.17
CA LEU A 235 -3.60 -18.99 13.84
C LEU A 235 -4.50 -20.11 13.33
N GLU A 236 -4.99 -20.97 14.23
CA GLU A 236 -5.99 -21.98 13.88
C GLU A 236 -7.37 -21.48 14.32
N ALA A 237 -8.33 -21.59 13.39
CA ALA A 237 -9.74 -21.27 13.60
C ALA A 237 -10.33 -22.11 14.73
N ALA A 238 -11.15 -21.50 15.57
CA ALA A 238 -11.85 -22.19 16.65
C ALA A 238 -13.23 -22.72 16.21
N ASP A 239 -13.81 -22.11 15.18
CA ASP A 239 -15.08 -22.51 14.60
C ASP A 239 -15.08 -22.37 13.06
N GLU A 240 -16.20 -22.66 12.42
CA GLU A 240 -16.33 -22.74 10.96
C GLU A 240 -16.49 -21.37 10.26
N TRP A 241 -16.68 -20.29 11.03
CA TRP A 241 -16.82 -18.93 10.50
C TRP A 241 -15.47 -18.20 10.41
N ASP A 242 -14.46 -18.77 11.08
CA ASP A 242 -13.08 -18.33 11.08
C ASP A 242 -12.23 -18.98 9.98
N HIS A 243 -11.27 -18.24 9.46
CA HIS A 243 -10.23 -18.77 8.58
C HIS A 243 -8.93 -19.04 9.35
N SER A 244 -8.48 -20.30 9.36
CA SER A 244 -7.11 -20.61 9.82
C SER A 244 -6.06 -19.94 8.93
N ILE A 245 -5.07 -19.33 9.55
CA ILE A 245 -3.92 -18.71 8.92
C ILE A 245 -2.81 -19.76 8.80
N LYS A 246 -2.63 -20.34 7.61
CA LYS A 246 -1.67 -21.45 7.37
C LYS A 246 -0.49 -21.09 6.45
N GLY A 247 -0.44 -19.87 5.93
CA GLY A 247 0.58 -19.41 5.00
C GLY A 247 0.18 -18.09 4.33
N PRO A 248 0.71 -17.78 3.14
CA PRO A 248 0.25 -16.64 2.34
C PRO A 248 -1.27 -16.69 2.14
N MET A 249 -1.98 -15.67 2.62
CA MET A 249 -3.43 -15.55 2.47
C MET A 249 -3.81 -14.18 1.94
N THR A 250 -4.94 -14.12 1.23
CA THR A 250 -5.51 -12.85 0.76
C THR A 250 -6.29 -12.21 1.91
N VAL A 251 -5.89 -10.99 2.25
CA VAL A 251 -6.54 -10.12 3.23
C VAL A 251 -7.21 -8.99 2.49
N ILE A 252 -8.48 -8.76 2.80
CA ILE A 252 -9.19 -7.56 2.38
C ILE A 252 -9.25 -6.59 3.55
N TRP A 253 -9.30 -5.30 3.25
CA TRP A 253 -9.51 -4.27 4.26
C TRP A 253 -10.51 -3.24 3.76
N ALA A 254 -11.17 -2.58 4.72
CA ALA A 254 -12.06 -1.49 4.45
C ALA A 254 -11.99 -0.45 5.58
N LYS A 255 -12.30 0.80 5.24
CA LYS A 255 -12.50 1.91 6.19
C LYS A 255 -13.93 2.42 5.99
N GLY A 256 -14.63 2.70 7.10
CA GLY A 256 -16.01 3.18 7.05
C GLY A 256 -16.13 4.50 6.29
N ALA A 257 -17.21 4.63 5.50
CA ALA A 257 -17.46 5.77 4.63
C ALA A 257 -17.45 7.10 5.39
N ASP A 258 -16.74 8.06 4.83
CA ASP A 258 -16.81 9.47 5.23
C ASP A 258 -17.99 10.11 4.48
N PRO A 259 -19.01 10.66 5.18
CA PRO A 259 -20.17 11.29 4.55
C PRO A 259 -19.79 12.36 3.51
N ASP A 260 -18.70 13.09 3.76
CA ASP A 260 -18.24 14.19 2.90
C ASP A 260 -17.54 13.69 1.63
N ASN A 261 -17.14 12.42 1.59
CA ASN A 261 -16.39 11.80 0.49
C ASN A 261 -17.05 10.51 -0.03
N TYR A 262 -18.35 10.33 0.25
CA TYR A 262 -19.10 9.17 -0.20
C TYR A 262 -19.44 9.24 -1.69
N GLN A 263 -19.11 8.18 -2.42
CA GLN A 263 -19.49 8.01 -3.83
C GLN A 263 -20.25 6.69 -4.01
N HIS A 264 -21.56 6.79 -4.28
CA HIS A 264 -22.38 5.68 -4.74
C HIS A 264 -22.60 5.79 -6.24
N THR A 265 -22.10 4.82 -7.00
CA THR A 265 -22.37 4.76 -8.44
C THR A 265 -23.08 3.44 -8.74
N THR A 266 -24.40 3.49 -8.90
CA THR A 266 -25.22 2.42 -9.48
C THR A 266 -25.21 2.47 -11.02
N GLY A 267 -24.24 3.15 -11.64
CA GLY A 267 -24.15 3.35 -13.09
C GLY A 267 -24.91 4.57 -13.62
N GLY A 268 -25.55 5.37 -12.75
CA GLY A 268 -26.18 6.65 -13.08
C GLY A 268 -25.37 7.88 -12.65
N ALA A 269 -25.95 9.08 -12.85
CA ALA A 269 -25.36 10.34 -12.43
C ALA A 269 -24.99 10.33 -10.92
N PRO A 270 -23.92 11.02 -10.49
CA PRO A 270 -23.52 11.04 -9.08
C PRO A 270 -24.65 11.55 -8.19
N ILE A 271 -25.12 10.71 -7.27
CA ILE A 271 -26.10 11.12 -6.25
C ILE A 271 -25.32 11.53 -5.02
N LYS A 272 -25.48 12.78 -4.58
CA LYS A 272 -24.98 13.22 -3.27
C LYS A 272 -25.77 12.43 -2.21
N ALA A 273 -25.08 11.71 -1.33
CA ALA A 273 -25.76 11.00 -0.26
C ALA A 273 -26.52 11.97 0.63
N ASP A 274 -27.71 11.56 1.07
CA ASP A 274 -28.41 12.24 2.15
C ASP A 274 -27.48 12.28 3.38
N PRO A 275 -27.18 13.47 3.93
CA PRO A 275 -26.35 13.60 5.13
C PRO A 275 -26.86 12.76 6.31
N ASN A 276 -28.17 12.48 6.37
CA ASN A 276 -28.78 11.64 7.41
C ASN A 276 -28.62 10.13 7.14
N PHE A 277 -28.22 9.72 5.93
CA PHE A 277 -28.00 8.30 5.59
C PHE A 277 -26.69 7.76 6.21
N PHE A 278 -25.67 8.62 6.35
CA PHE A 278 -24.43 8.33 7.06
C PHE A 278 -24.42 9.04 8.41
N THR A 279 -25.25 8.58 9.34
CA THR A 279 -25.10 9.01 10.72
C THR A 279 -23.69 8.66 11.22
N SER A 280 -23.10 9.53 12.03
CA SER A 280 -21.82 9.29 12.69
C SER A 280 -21.88 7.93 13.41
N SER A 281 -20.93 7.04 13.09
CA SER A 281 -20.83 5.67 13.64
C SER A 281 -21.75 4.60 13.00
N SER A 282 -22.34 4.86 11.84
CA SER A 282 -23.13 3.85 11.13
C SER A 282 -22.26 2.79 10.44
N PHE A 283 -22.56 1.50 10.69
CA PHE A 283 -21.90 0.38 10.01
C PHE A 283 -22.53 0.18 8.63
N LYS A 284 -22.02 0.93 7.66
CA LYS A 284 -22.55 1.02 6.29
C LYS A 284 -21.48 0.65 5.26
N TYR A 285 -21.90 0.64 4.00
CA TYR A 285 -21.01 0.39 2.87
C TYR A 285 -19.80 1.35 2.91
N HIS A 286 -18.60 0.78 2.84
CA HIS A 286 -17.31 1.48 2.89
C HIS A 286 -17.02 2.37 1.65
N GLY A 287 -17.94 2.45 0.68
CA GLY A 287 -17.71 3.20 -0.56
C GLY A 287 -16.70 2.53 -1.51
N ARG A 288 -16.58 3.02 -2.75
CA ARG A 288 -15.70 2.39 -3.76
C ARG A 288 -14.20 2.51 -3.45
N ASN A 289 -13.81 3.56 -2.72
CA ASN A 289 -12.42 4.01 -2.63
C ASN A 289 -11.75 3.71 -1.27
N GLN A 290 -12.51 3.31 -0.24
CA GLN A 290 -11.99 3.05 1.10
C GLN A 290 -11.92 1.54 1.38
N ARG A 291 -11.44 0.78 0.41
CA ARG A 291 -11.24 -0.67 0.51
C ARG A 291 -10.04 -1.12 -0.31
N GLY A 292 -9.55 -2.31 -0.03
CA GLY A 292 -8.46 -2.90 -0.77
C GLY A 292 -8.27 -4.37 -0.50
N VAL A 293 -7.31 -4.95 -1.20
CA VAL A 293 -6.93 -6.36 -1.12
C VAL A 293 -5.41 -6.46 -1.15
N LEU A 294 -4.84 -7.34 -0.33
CA LEU A 294 -3.43 -7.68 -0.33
C LEU A 294 -3.23 -9.16 -0.01
N THR A 295 -2.08 -9.73 -0.36
CA THR A 295 -1.71 -11.10 0.07
C THR A 295 -0.59 -10.99 1.10
N ILE A 296 -0.80 -11.55 2.29
CA ILE A 296 0.14 -11.50 3.41
C ILE A 296 0.52 -12.94 3.80
N ASP A 297 1.81 -13.19 3.98
CA ASP A 297 2.30 -14.39 4.65
C ASP A 297 2.66 -14.05 6.09
N PHE A 298 1.78 -14.39 7.03
CA PHE A 298 1.93 -14.04 8.45
C PHE A 298 3.05 -14.82 9.15
N PHE A 299 3.59 -15.88 8.53
CA PHE A 299 4.70 -16.67 9.07
C PHE A 299 6.06 -16.17 8.60
N LYS A 300 6.10 -15.47 7.47
CA LYS A 300 7.29 -14.72 7.06
C LYS A 300 7.34 -13.46 7.89
N GLY A 301 8.09 -13.53 8.99
CA GLY A 301 8.26 -12.39 9.88
C GLY A 301 8.61 -11.13 9.08
N PHE A 302 7.86 -10.06 9.31
CA PHE A 302 8.44 -8.73 9.16
C PHE A 302 9.67 -8.74 10.07
N LYS A 303 10.87 -8.76 9.49
CA LYS A 303 12.07 -8.40 10.23
C LYS A 303 11.93 -6.92 10.57
N TYR A 304 11.14 -6.62 11.59
CA TYR A 304 11.32 -5.40 12.35
C TYR A 304 12.73 -5.51 12.93
N PHE A 305 13.69 -4.84 12.28
CA PHE A 305 14.89 -4.42 12.96
C PHE A 305 14.39 -3.55 14.12
N LEU A 306 14.23 -4.16 15.30
CA LEU A 306 14.32 -3.45 16.55
C LEU A 306 15.64 -2.68 16.48
N LEU A 307 15.54 -1.37 16.29
CA LEU A 307 16.65 -0.45 16.51
C LEU A 307 17.19 -0.77 17.90
N LYS A 308 18.32 -1.50 17.95
CA LYS A 308 19.15 -1.49 19.15
C LYS A 308 19.47 -0.02 19.40
N LYS A 309 19.03 0.50 20.53
CA LYS A 309 19.54 1.77 21.05
C LYS A 309 21.06 1.66 21.05
N CYS A 310 21.73 2.57 20.36
CA CYS A 310 23.13 2.84 20.64
C CYS A 310 23.18 3.45 22.04
N ASP A 311 23.72 2.72 23.00
CA ASP A 311 24.12 3.30 24.27
C ASP A 311 25.20 4.34 23.98
N HIS A 312 24.85 5.61 24.17
CA HIS A 312 25.82 6.68 24.27
C HIS A 312 26.65 6.43 25.54
N LYS A 313 27.86 5.85 25.38
CA LYS A 313 28.92 6.07 26.35
C LYS A 313 29.25 7.56 26.33
N VAL A 314 28.74 8.28 27.32
CA VAL A 314 29.23 9.60 27.69
C VAL A 314 30.68 9.41 28.13
N GLN A 315 31.62 9.94 27.36
CA GLN A 315 32.98 10.13 27.85
C GLN A 315 32.95 11.27 28.87
N ASN A 316 32.97 10.92 30.15
CA ASN A 316 33.40 11.86 31.17
C ASN A 316 34.92 11.98 31.09
N GLN A 317 35.39 13.10 30.52
CA GLN A 317 36.71 13.62 30.84
C GLN A 317 36.62 14.32 32.20
N SER A 318 37.20 13.70 33.22
CA SER A 318 37.71 14.39 34.40
C SER A 318 38.88 13.57 34.91
N GLY A 319 40.06 14.17 34.89
CA GLY A 319 41.31 13.48 35.20
C GLY A 319 41.56 13.26 36.69
N SER A 320 42.78 12.75 36.92
CA SER A 320 43.53 12.59 38.15
C SER A 320 43.21 11.36 39.02
N GLY A 321 44.20 10.46 39.13
CA GLY A 321 44.20 9.36 40.10
C GLY A 321 45.11 8.20 39.67
N LYS A 322 46.28 8.07 40.31
CA LYS A 322 47.36 7.11 40.04
C LYS A 322 47.05 5.65 40.47
N SER A 323 47.85 4.71 39.92
CA SER A 323 48.30 3.41 40.50
C SER A 323 47.23 2.31 40.68
N ILE A 324 47.47 1.00 40.55
CA ILE A 324 48.69 0.17 40.51
C ILE A 324 48.29 -1.22 39.91
N ASP A 325 49.24 -1.83 39.19
CA ASP A 325 49.62 -3.24 38.96
C ASP A 325 48.61 -4.41 38.82
N ASP A 326 48.84 -5.16 37.72
CA ASP A 326 48.90 -6.63 37.53
C ASP A 326 47.86 -7.56 38.18
N TRP A 327 47.07 -8.24 37.33
CA TRP A 327 47.09 -9.69 36.99
C TRP A 327 46.02 -9.98 35.91
#